data_AF-T1A5V1-F1
#
_entry.id   AF-T1A5V1-F1
#
_cell.length_a   1.000
_cell.length_b   1.000
_cell.length_c   1.000
_cell.angle_alpha   90.00
_cell.angle_beta   90.00
_cell.angle_gamma   90.00
#
_symmetry.space_group_name_H-M   'P 1'
#
loop_
_entity.id
_entity.type
_entity.pdbx_description
1 polymer ?
#
loop_
_entity_poly.entity_id
_entity_poly.type
_entity_poly.pdbx_seq_one_letter_code
_entity_poly.pdbx_strand_id
1 'polypeptide(L)'
;PYLSGYDVYSFASDAAELDAVRSGVVDFGYLSPGELRLTATLERAGYRVKPWRVFYSNMAEFGYTGPDRALVAQLYLRQALQHLVDETLYLSATLHGYGLLDYGAAPDYPGSSYVSPALRHDPYPYSIAAARRLLAAHGWVGAAGGVDRCERPGVASNDCGAGISRNRP
;
A
#
# COMPACT_ATOMS: atom_id res chain seq x y z
N PRO A 1 28.68 -14.67 23.43
CA PRO A 1 27.55 -15.32 24.15
C PRO A 1 26.44 -15.68 23.15
N TYR A 2 25.87 -16.88 23.27
CA TYR A 2 24.70 -17.32 22.49
C TYR A 2 23.56 -17.62 23.46
N LEU A 3 22.32 -17.42 23.01
CA LEU A 3 21.13 -17.82 23.77
C LEU A 3 21.08 -19.36 23.85
N SER A 4 20.70 -19.90 25.01
CA SER A 4 20.49 -21.35 25.18
C SER A 4 19.13 -21.82 24.65
N GLY A 5 18.21 -20.90 24.38
CA GLY A 5 16.85 -21.16 23.88
C GLY A 5 16.06 -19.86 23.70
N TYR A 6 14.82 -19.98 23.23
CA TYR A 6 13.86 -18.88 23.13
C TYR A 6 12.43 -19.41 23.30
N ASP A 7 11.55 -18.58 23.84
CA ASP A 7 10.11 -18.80 23.89
C ASP A 7 9.42 -17.79 22.97
N VAL A 8 8.35 -18.21 22.30
CA VAL A 8 7.58 -17.37 21.39
C VAL A 8 6.19 -17.16 21.96
N TYR A 9 5.81 -15.89 22.08
CA TYR A 9 4.50 -15.47 22.54
C TYR A 9 3.70 -14.87 21.37
N SER A 10 2.39 -14.99 21.43
CA SER A 10 1.47 -14.36 20.47
C SER A 10 0.57 -13.38 21.20
N PHE A 11 0.42 -12.19 20.62
CA PHE A 11 -0.40 -11.12 21.16
C PHE A 11 -1.51 -10.77 20.16
N ALA A 12 -2.67 -10.36 20.67
CA ALA A 12 -3.83 -10.01 19.85
C ALA A 12 -3.79 -8.56 19.31
N SER A 13 -2.81 -7.76 19.75
CA SER A 13 -2.61 -6.38 19.30
C SER A 13 -1.20 -5.89 19.60
N ASP A 14 -0.76 -4.88 18.84
CA ASP A 14 0.53 -4.19 19.04
C ASP A 14 0.65 -3.63 20.47
N ALA A 15 -0.45 -3.04 20.98
CA ALA A 15 -0.48 -2.51 22.34
C ALA A 15 -0.22 -3.57 23.42
N ALA A 16 -0.75 -4.79 23.24
CA ALA A 16 -0.53 -5.88 24.18
C ALA A 16 0.92 -6.40 24.15
N GLU A 17 1.53 -6.46 22.96
CA GLU A 17 2.95 -6.79 22.82
C GLU A 17 3.84 -5.70 23.46
N LEU A 18 3.54 -4.44 23.21
CA LEU A 18 4.27 -3.31 23.81
C LEU A 18 4.20 -3.33 25.34
N ASP A 19 3.03 -3.60 25.93
CA ASP A 19 2.89 -3.72 27.37
C ASP A 19 3.67 -4.92 27.94
N ALA A 20 3.75 -6.04 27.20
CA ALA A 20 4.58 -7.18 27.55
C ALA A 20 6.08 -6.85 27.53
N VAL A 21 6.55 -6.08 26.54
CA VAL A 21 7.93 -5.55 26.49
C VAL A 21 8.18 -4.63 27.68
N ARG A 22 7.28 -3.68 27.95
CA ARG A 22 7.46 -2.69 29.02
C ARG A 22 7.43 -3.29 30.43
N SER A 23 6.71 -4.40 30.61
CA SER A 23 6.64 -5.14 31.87
C SER A 23 7.73 -6.22 32.03
N GLY A 24 8.53 -6.47 30.99
CA GLY A 24 9.59 -7.47 31.01
C GLY A 24 9.09 -8.91 30.88
N VAL A 25 7.86 -9.10 30.38
CA VAL A 25 7.34 -10.44 30.03
C VAL A 25 8.06 -11.00 28.81
N VAL A 26 8.45 -10.14 27.86
CA VAL A 26 9.30 -10.49 26.72
C VAL A 26 10.51 -9.56 26.62
N ASP A 27 11.64 -10.11 26.18
CA ASP A 27 12.90 -9.37 26.01
C ASP A 27 13.01 -8.67 24.64
N PHE A 28 12.16 -9.08 23.69
CA PHE A 28 12.15 -8.63 22.30
C PHE A 28 10.70 -8.50 21.81
N GLY A 29 10.42 -7.46 21.03
CA GLY A 29 9.13 -7.26 20.40
C GLY A 29 9.18 -6.18 19.32
N TYR A 30 8.09 -6.06 18.57
CA TYR A 30 7.94 -5.07 17.51
C TYR A 30 7.36 -3.76 18.06
N LEU A 31 7.66 -2.66 17.37
CA LEU A 31 7.05 -1.36 17.62
C LEU A 31 6.33 -0.95 16.35
N SER A 32 5.01 -0.76 16.44
CA SER A 32 4.23 -0.28 15.30
C SER A 32 4.58 1.18 14.96
N PRO A 33 4.27 1.67 13.75
CA PRO A 33 4.46 3.07 13.40
C PRO A 33 3.80 4.04 14.40
N GLY A 34 2.59 3.73 14.87
CA GLY A 34 1.85 4.58 15.82
C GLY A 34 2.50 4.68 17.21
N GLU A 35 3.42 3.77 17.53
CA GLU A 35 4.11 3.70 18.82
C GLU A 35 5.52 4.28 18.77
N LEU A 36 6.02 4.71 17.60
CA LEU A 36 7.36 5.27 17.43
C LEU A 36 7.66 6.47 18.35
N ARG A 37 6.62 7.21 18.75
CA ARG A 37 6.72 8.29 19.75
C ARG A 37 7.23 7.82 21.12
N LEU A 38 7.16 6.52 21.41
CA LEU A 38 7.60 5.91 22.66
C LEU A 38 9.08 5.48 22.64
N THR A 39 9.78 5.64 21.51
CA THR A 39 11.19 5.26 21.33
C THR A 39 12.07 5.77 22.47
N ALA A 40 12.05 7.07 22.76
CA ALA A 40 12.88 7.65 23.82
C ALA A 40 12.55 7.11 25.22
N THR A 41 11.31 6.69 25.46
CA THR A 41 10.91 6.06 26.73
C THR A 41 11.44 4.65 26.83
N LEU A 42 11.39 3.87 25.75
CA LEU A 42 11.97 2.51 25.69
C LEU A 42 13.49 2.55 25.83
N GLU A 43 14.16 3.50 25.17
CA GLU A 43 15.62 3.68 25.27
C GLU A 43 16.07 4.05 26.69
N ARG A 44 15.33 4.92 27.39
CA ARG A 44 15.58 5.22 28.82
C ARG A 44 15.36 4.01 29.72
N ALA A 45 14.48 3.09 29.33
CA ALA A 45 14.27 1.83 30.03
C ALA A 45 15.33 0.76 29.69
N GLY A 46 16.32 1.08 28.84
CA GLY A 46 17.45 0.21 28.50
C GLY A 46 17.28 -0.58 27.20
N TYR A 47 16.16 -0.41 26.49
CA TYR A 47 15.95 -1.06 25.20
C TYR A 47 16.75 -0.38 24.09
N ARG A 48 17.02 -1.14 23.02
CA ARG A 48 17.56 -0.60 21.76
C ARG A 48 16.48 -0.70 20.70
N VAL A 49 15.99 0.45 20.24
CA VAL A 49 15.05 0.51 19.12
C VAL A 49 15.84 0.66 17.82
N LYS A 50 15.58 -0.20 16.84
CA LYS A 50 16.25 -0.18 15.54
C LYS A 50 15.23 -0.37 14.42
N PRO A 51 15.33 0.38 13.31
CA PRO A 51 14.51 0.10 12.13
C PRO A 51 14.80 -1.31 11.60
N TRP A 52 13.73 -2.09 11.38
CA TRP A 52 13.82 -3.38 10.70
C TRP A 52 13.44 -3.19 9.23
N ARG A 53 14.43 -3.36 8.35
CA ARG A 53 14.20 -3.38 6.89
C ARG A 53 13.59 -4.72 6.48
N VAL A 54 12.37 -4.70 5.99
CA VAL A 54 11.62 -5.89 5.57
C VAL A 54 11.50 -5.93 4.05
N PHE A 55 11.50 -7.14 3.49
CA PHE A 55 11.11 -7.36 2.10
C PHE A 55 9.60 -7.57 2.04
N TYR A 56 8.87 -6.46 2.16
CA TYR A 56 7.42 -6.42 2.18
C TYR A 56 6.94 -5.12 1.55
N SER A 57 5.81 -5.18 0.85
CA SER A 57 5.18 -4.05 0.19
C SER A 57 3.69 -4.08 0.49
N ASN A 58 3.09 -2.90 0.69
CA ASN A 58 1.65 -2.78 0.84
C ASN A 58 1.00 -2.66 -0.54
N MET A 59 0.08 -3.56 -0.87
CA MET A 59 -0.62 -3.55 -2.15
C MET A 59 -2.12 -3.70 -1.96
N ALA A 60 -2.89 -3.04 -2.81
CA ALA A 60 -4.30 -3.33 -2.95
C ALA A 60 -4.47 -4.58 -3.83
N GLU A 61 -5.04 -5.64 -3.28
CA GLU A 61 -5.43 -6.80 -4.07
C GLU A 61 -6.74 -6.52 -4.79
N PHE A 62 -6.76 -6.76 -6.10
CA PHE A 62 -7.97 -6.64 -6.89
C PHE A 62 -8.63 -8.02 -7.11
N GLY A 63 -9.96 -8.04 -7.21
CA GLY A 63 -10.74 -9.26 -7.41
C GLY A 63 -10.66 -9.84 -8.83
N TYR A 64 -9.47 -10.28 -9.27
CA TYR A 64 -9.23 -10.85 -10.60
C TYR A 64 -10.06 -12.10 -10.92
N THR A 65 -10.56 -12.80 -9.90
CA THR A 65 -11.42 -13.98 -10.02
C THR A 65 -12.88 -13.70 -9.67
N GLY A 66 -13.19 -12.49 -9.19
CA GLY A 66 -14.50 -12.10 -8.68
C GLY A 66 -15.47 -11.57 -9.75
N PRO A 67 -16.63 -11.03 -9.31
CA PRO A 67 -17.62 -10.43 -10.20
C PRO A 67 -17.08 -9.21 -10.96
N ASP A 68 -16.08 -8.51 -10.43
CA ASP A 68 -15.47 -7.31 -11.02
C ASP A 68 -14.27 -7.62 -11.93
N ARG A 69 -13.98 -8.89 -12.23
CA ARG A 69 -12.82 -9.29 -13.05
C ARG A 69 -12.70 -8.55 -14.38
N ALA A 70 -13.82 -8.21 -15.02
CA ALA A 70 -13.84 -7.49 -16.30
C ALA A 70 -13.35 -6.04 -16.16
N LEU A 71 -13.64 -5.39 -15.03
CA LEU A 71 -13.11 -4.07 -14.67
C LEU A 71 -11.63 -4.17 -14.38
N VAL A 72 -11.26 -5.08 -13.48
CA VAL A 72 -9.88 -5.26 -13.04
C VAL A 72 -8.95 -5.66 -14.20
N ALA A 73 -9.46 -6.39 -15.20
CA ALA A 73 -8.70 -6.76 -16.40
C ALA A 73 -8.20 -5.54 -17.21
N GLN A 74 -8.90 -4.40 -17.15
CA GLN A 74 -8.52 -3.21 -17.90
C GLN A 74 -7.33 -2.52 -17.24
N LEU A 75 -6.21 -2.43 -17.97
CA LEU A 75 -5.00 -1.77 -17.45
C LEU A 75 -5.29 -0.33 -17.02
N TYR A 76 -5.98 0.45 -17.86
CA TYR A 76 -6.24 1.86 -17.58
C TYR A 76 -7.06 2.06 -16.28
N LEU A 77 -7.92 1.11 -15.90
CA LEU A 77 -8.64 1.17 -14.62
C LEU A 77 -7.68 1.04 -13.45
N ARG A 78 -6.74 0.08 -13.50
CA ARG A 78 -5.71 -0.09 -12.46
C ARG A 78 -4.80 1.13 -12.37
N GLN A 79 -4.44 1.72 -13.51
CA GLN A 79 -3.65 2.96 -13.56
C GLN A 79 -4.41 4.16 -12.97
N ALA A 80 -5.71 4.31 -13.29
CA ALA A 80 -6.55 5.37 -12.74
C ALA A 80 -6.68 5.23 -11.22
N LEU A 81 -6.87 4.01 -10.70
CA LEU A 81 -6.93 3.75 -9.27
C LEU A 81 -5.59 4.04 -8.58
N GLN A 82 -4.46 3.67 -9.19
CA GLN A 82 -3.14 3.96 -8.62
C GLN A 82 -2.90 5.47 -8.50
N HIS A 83 -3.31 6.28 -9.48
CA HIS A 83 -3.25 7.74 -9.39
C HIS A 83 -4.07 8.34 -8.23
N LEU A 84 -4.96 7.57 -7.58
CA LEU A 84 -5.72 8.00 -6.41
C LEU A 84 -5.07 7.60 -5.08
N VAL A 85 -3.93 6.89 -5.11
CA VAL A 85 -3.16 6.50 -3.94
C VAL A 85 -2.10 7.57 -3.68
N ASP A 86 -2.26 8.35 -2.61
CA ASP A 86 -1.24 9.31 -2.17
C ASP A 86 -0.23 8.63 -1.24
N GLU A 87 0.72 7.90 -1.83
CA GLU A 87 1.74 7.16 -1.08
C GLU A 87 2.62 8.06 -0.22
N THR A 88 2.88 9.31 -0.66
CA THR A 88 3.66 10.28 0.11
C THR A 88 2.89 10.73 1.37
N LEU A 89 1.59 10.95 1.25
CA LEU A 89 0.73 11.23 2.40
C LEU A 89 0.67 10.04 3.35
N TYR A 90 0.48 8.81 2.85
CA TYR A 90 0.49 7.62 3.72
C TYR A 90 1.83 7.46 4.45
N LEU A 91 2.94 7.61 3.74
CA LEU A 91 4.28 7.49 4.34
C LEU A 91 4.48 8.53 5.45
N SER A 92 4.09 9.78 5.23
CA SER A 92 4.29 10.86 6.21
C SER A 92 3.28 10.84 7.36
N ALA A 93 2.00 10.65 7.08
CA ALA A 93 0.92 10.79 8.06
C ALA A 93 0.61 9.50 8.83
N THR A 94 0.67 8.35 8.15
CA THR A 94 0.30 7.05 8.74
C THR A 94 1.54 6.27 9.20
N LEU A 95 2.59 6.24 8.37
CA LEU A 95 3.82 5.50 8.68
C LEU A 95 4.89 6.35 9.34
N HIS A 96 4.66 7.65 9.55
CA HIS A 96 5.59 8.58 10.22
C HIS A 96 7.02 8.55 9.63
N GLY A 97 7.14 8.35 8.31
CA GLY A 97 8.41 8.24 7.59
C GLY A 97 9.10 6.88 7.71
N TYR A 98 8.51 5.91 8.42
CA TYR A 98 9.04 4.54 8.54
C TYR A 98 8.56 3.67 7.38
N GLY A 99 9.16 3.90 6.23
CA GLY A 99 8.91 3.15 5.01
C GLY A 99 9.74 3.70 3.85
N LEU A 100 9.49 3.17 2.67
CA LEU A 100 10.01 3.68 1.41
C LEU A 100 8.86 3.67 0.39
N LEU A 101 8.92 4.59 -0.56
CA LEU A 101 8.05 4.52 -1.73
C LEU A 101 8.58 3.41 -2.64
N ASP A 102 7.72 2.48 -3.03
CA ASP A 102 8.00 1.46 -4.03
C ASP A 102 6.84 1.36 -5.02
N TYR A 103 7.16 1.01 -6.27
CA TYR A 103 6.19 1.03 -7.36
C TYR A 103 6.01 -0.35 -7.99
N GLY A 104 6.40 -1.39 -7.26
CA GLY A 104 6.38 -2.78 -7.72
C GLY A 104 6.56 -3.77 -6.58
N ALA A 105 6.82 -5.04 -6.93
CA ALA A 105 6.86 -6.14 -5.97
C ALA A 105 8.15 -6.27 -5.15
N ALA A 106 9.16 -5.44 -5.44
CA ALA A 106 10.43 -5.44 -4.73
C ALA A 106 10.67 -4.04 -4.14
N PRO A 107 11.02 -3.94 -2.85
CA PRO A 107 11.37 -2.67 -2.24
C PRO A 107 12.58 -2.03 -2.93
N ASP A 108 12.50 -0.74 -3.24
CA ASP A 108 13.60 0.02 -3.84
C ASP A 108 14.56 0.57 -2.79
N TYR A 109 15.20 -0.33 -2.05
CA TYR A 109 16.33 0.07 -1.20
C TYR A 109 17.50 0.58 -2.06
N PRO A 110 18.28 1.57 -1.57
CA PRO A 110 19.47 2.04 -2.26
C PRO A 110 20.41 0.90 -2.67
N GLY A 111 20.70 0.81 -3.98
CA GLY A 111 21.55 -0.25 -4.55
C GLY A 111 20.83 -1.56 -4.90
N SER A 112 19.50 -1.63 -4.78
CA SER A 112 18.73 -2.83 -5.15
C SER A 112 18.88 -3.16 -6.63
N SER A 113 19.33 -4.39 -6.94
CA SER A 113 19.37 -4.96 -8.28
C SER A 113 18.04 -5.59 -8.73
N TYR A 114 17.06 -5.64 -7.83
CA TYR A 114 15.76 -6.27 -8.07
C TYR A 114 14.71 -5.30 -8.62
N VAL A 115 15.00 -4.00 -8.61
CA VAL A 115 14.09 -2.95 -9.10
C VAL A 115 14.52 -2.50 -10.49
N SER A 116 13.62 -2.70 -11.45
CA SER A 116 13.82 -2.23 -12.82
C SER A 116 13.92 -0.71 -12.89
N PRO A 117 14.67 -0.12 -13.83
CA PRO A 117 14.80 1.34 -13.94
C PRO A 117 13.46 2.08 -14.04
N ALA A 118 12.45 1.51 -14.70
CA ALA A 118 11.13 2.11 -14.87
C ALA A 118 10.33 2.22 -13.56
N LEU A 119 10.67 1.43 -12.54
CA LEU A 119 10.02 1.42 -11.24
C LEU A 119 10.83 2.15 -10.16
N ARG A 120 11.87 2.90 -10.55
CA ARG A 120 12.61 3.81 -9.64
C ARG A 120 11.93 5.18 -9.50
N HIS A 121 10.95 5.43 -10.34
CA HIS A 121 10.13 6.63 -10.33
C HIS A 121 8.68 6.20 -10.40
N ASP A 122 7.81 6.96 -9.73
CA ASP A 122 6.39 6.68 -9.70
C ASP A 122 5.81 6.73 -11.12
N PRO A 123 5.36 5.58 -11.68
CA PRO A 123 4.77 5.55 -13.01
C PRO A 123 3.37 6.18 -13.02
N TYR A 124 2.71 6.29 -11.86
CA TYR A 124 1.33 6.75 -11.72
C TYR A 124 1.19 7.72 -10.53
N PRO A 125 1.88 8.87 -10.54
CA PRO A 125 1.92 9.80 -9.41
C PRO A 125 0.55 10.30 -9.01
N TYR A 126 0.33 10.50 -7.71
CA TYR A 126 -0.95 10.95 -7.17
C TYR A 126 -1.52 12.16 -7.93
N SER A 127 -2.66 11.95 -8.58
CA SER A 127 -3.34 12.96 -9.39
C SER A 127 -4.79 12.55 -9.68
N ILE A 128 -5.73 13.11 -8.93
CA ILE A 128 -7.17 12.97 -9.19
C ILE A 128 -7.52 13.39 -10.63
N ALA A 129 -6.86 14.43 -11.15
CA ALA A 129 -7.07 14.90 -12.51
C ALA A 129 -6.60 13.89 -13.57
N ALA A 130 -5.48 13.20 -13.34
CA ALA A 130 -5.01 12.15 -14.25
C ALA A 130 -5.96 10.95 -14.25
N ALA A 131 -6.41 10.50 -13.08
CA ALA A 131 -7.40 9.44 -12.95
C ALA A 131 -8.70 9.76 -13.71
N ARG A 132 -9.29 10.94 -13.46
CA ARG A 132 -10.50 11.40 -14.17
C ARG A 132 -10.32 11.47 -15.68
N ARG A 133 -9.19 12.01 -16.15
CA ARG A 133 -8.88 12.09 -17.58
C ARG A 133 -8.78 10.69 -18.19
N LEU A 134 -8.14 9.76 -17.50
CA LEU A 134 -7.95 8.40 -17.98
C LEU A 134 -9.29 7.65 -18.08
N LEU A 135 -10.16 7.79 -17.08
CA LEU A 135 -11.51 7.23 -17.10
C LEU A 135 -12.36 7.84 -18.22
N ALA A 136 -12.39 9.17 -18.37
CA ALA A 136 -13.16 9.84 -19.43
C ALA A 136 -12.69 9.44 -20.85
N ALA A 137 -11.37 9.28 -21.03
CA ALA A 137 -10.79 8.80 -22.27
C ALA A 137 -11.27 7.38 -22.64
N HIS A 138 -11.62 6.55 -21.65
CA HIS A 138 -12.08 5.17 -21.81
C HIS A 138 -13.59 4.99 -21.61
N GLY A 139 -14.37 6.04 -21.89
CA GLY A 139 -15.83 5.88 -22.00
C GLY A 139 -16.59 5.94 -20.69
N TRP A 140 -15.91 6.29 -19.59
CA TRP A 140 -16.57 6.56 -18.31
C TRP A 140 -17.06 7.99 -18.25
N VAL A 141 -18.25 8.18 -17.69
CA VAL A 141 -18.78 9.50 -17.40
C VAL A 141 -19.15 9.57 -15.93
N GLY A 142 -18.64 10.60 -15.26
CA GLY A 142 -18.91 10.85 -13.86
C GLY A 142 -20.29 11.43 -13.63
N ALA A 143 -21.02 10.85 -12.70
CA ALA A 143 -22.14 11.53 -12.07
C ALA A 143 -21.59 12.59 -11.12
N ALA A 144 -22.12 13.82 -11.14
CA ALA A 144 -21.68 14.86 -10.21
C ALA A 144 -21.82 14.37 -8.75
N GLY A 145 -20.69 14.16 -8.07
CA GLY A 145 -20.64 13.63 -6.70
C GLY A 145 -21.01 12.14 -6.55
N GLY A 146 -21.08 11.38 -7.66
CA GLY A 146 -21.48 9.98 -7.67
C GLY A 146 -20.44 9.05 -8.28
N VAL A 147 -20.85 7.81 -8.52
CA VAL A 147 -20.03 6.77 -9.14
C VAL A 147 -20.02 6.96 -10.66
N ASP A 148 -18.84 6.87 -11.26
CA ASP A 148 -18.67 6.87 -12.72
C ASP A 148 -19.43 5.72 -13.37
N ARG A 149 -19.88 5.89 -14.60
CA ARG A 149 -20.58 4.83 -15.34
C ARG A 149 -20.04 4.67 -16.73
N CYS A 150 -19.99 3.42 -17.19
CA CYS A 150 -19.62 3.13 -18.56
C CYS A 150 -20.67 3.63 -19.55
N GLU A 151 -20.33 4.61 -20.38
CA GLU A 151 -21.14 5.11 -21.49
C GLU A 151 -20.75 4.49 -22.83
N ARG A 152 -19.48 4.13 -23.02
CA ARG A 152 -18.99 3.50 -24.26
C ARG A 152 -18.50 2.06 -24.00
N PRO A 153 -19.41 1.08 -23.91
CA PRO A 153 -18.98 -0.31 -23.83
C PRO A 153 -18.35 -0.74 -25.16
N GLY A 154 -17.35 -1.62 -25.11
CA GLY A 154 -16.66 -2.11 -26.31
C GLY A 154 -15.21 -2.45 -26.04
N VAL A 155 -14.44 -2.68 -27.10
CA VAL A 155 -13.02 -3.10 -27.04
C VAL A 155 -12.09 -2.14 -27.78
N ALA A 156 -12.59 -1.01 -28.27
CA ALA A 156 -11.71 0.03 -28.81
C ALA A 156 -10.85 0.62 -27.69
N SER A 157 -9.73 1.23 -28.07
CA SER A 157 -8.78 1.82 -27.11
C SER A 157 -9.36 2.96 -26.25
N ASN A 158 -10.54 3.47 -26.58
CA ASN A 158 -11.26 4.53 -25.88
C ASN A 158 -12.65 4.09 -25.35
N ASP A 159 -12.89 2.77 -25.31
CA ASP A 159 -14.06 2.14 -24.71
C ASP A 159 -13.77 1.66 -23.29
N CYS A 160 -14.82 1.32 -22.54
CA CYS A 160 -14.70 0.81 -21.18
C CYS A 160 -13.97 -0.53 -21.12
N GLY A 161 -14.05 -1.35 -22.17
CA GLY A 161 -13.37 -2.63 -22.24
C GLY A 161 -14.30 -3.85 -22.30
N ALA A 162 -13.70 -4.99 -22.65
CA ALA A 162 -14.43 -6.23 -22.86
C ALA A 162 -15.18 -6.68 -21.60
N GLY A 163 -16.45 -7.06 -21.75
CA GLY A 163 -17.28 -7.55 -20.64
C GLY A 163 -17.85 -6.46 -19.73
N ILE A 164 -17.67 -5.18 -20.06
CA ILE A 164 -18.25 -4.06 -19.32
C ILE A 164 -19.48 -3.55 -20.08
N SER A 165 -20.64 -3.67 -19.45
CA SER A 165 -21.91 -3.21 -20.02
C SER A 165 -22.10 -1.70 -19.83
N ARG A 166 -22.92 -1.10 -20.69
CA ARG A 166 -23.40 0.28 -20.49
C ARG A 166 -24.02 0.42 -19.09
N ASN A 167 -23.79 1.57 -18.45
CA ASN A 167 -24.21 1.93 -17.10
C ASN A 167 -23.61 1.09 -15.96
N ARG A 168 -22.67 0.18 -16.23
CA ARG A 168 -21.85 -0.47 -15.20
C ARG A 168 -21.18 0.61 -14.35
N PRO A 169 -21.35 0.60 -13.01
CA PRO A 169 -20.63 1.50 -12.11
C PRO A 169 -19.16 1.08 -11.97
#